data_AF-A0A3B1KHT5-F1
#
_entry.id   AF-A0A3B1KHT5-F1
#
_cell.length_a   1.000
_cell.length_b   1.000
_cell.length_c   1.000
_cell.angle_alpha   90.00
_cell.angle_beta   90.00
_cell.angle_gamma   90.00
#
_symmetry.space_group_name_H-M   'P 1'
#
loop_
_entity.id
_entity.type
_entity.pdbx_description
1 polymer ?
#
loop_
_entity_poly.entity_id
_entity_poly.type
_entity_poly.pdbx_seq_one_letter_code
_entity_poly.pdbx_strand_id
1 'polypeptide(L)'
;MNYCIRRSIETDICAFSLTKVQILYVLQCCVFSLSLLDESSEYAPGKLVRSSSSDIDHPNMSLRTMVLVGKTGTGKSSSGNTILGRKAFKSATSSISVTGECRKETGEVSGRKIIMVDTPGLFDTVLSEEELREELSKCINMTSPGPHAIILTIELGPFTREDLQTVEKIRAVFGKEADKYTIILFTHGDHLTGGMGIDGYVKRRANDELRQVIQQCGRRYHVFDNTKMNDRLQVVDFLDKVEEMVVRNGGECYTNSVYKDVEKRLREKEEELRKHHKQNLEDQKLKLESKFREEKRKLENLKVSGEEKERKK
;
A
#
# COMPACT_ATOMS: atom_id res chain seq x y z
N MET A 1 35.00 24.40 36.99
CA MET A 1 35.16 23.16 37.78
C MET A 1 33.76 22.75 38.22
N ASN A 2 33.11 21.85 37.49
CA ASN A 2 33.32 20.41 37.43
C ASN A 2 32.34 19.68 38.36
N TYR A 3 31.48 18.87 37.72
CA TYR A 3 31.04 17.53 38.13
C TYR A 3 30.07 17.42 39.33
N CYS A 4 28.79 17.08 39.07
CA CYS A 4 28.25 15.70 38.97
C CYS A 4 27.86 15.15 40.36
N ILE A 5 26.76 14.43 40.63
CA ILE A 5 25.81 13.64 39.83
C ILE A 5 24.70 13.13 40.80
N ARG A 6 23.56 12.67 40.23
CA ARG A 6 22.52 11.73 40.76
C ARG A 6 21.43 12.32 41.69
N ARG A 7 20.13 12.03 41.54
CA ARG A 7 19.41 11.05 40.68
C ARG A 7 17.89 11.33 40.70
N SER A 8 17.23 10.97 39.60
CA SER A 8 15.87 10.42 39.47
C SER A 8 14.64 11.33 39.30
N ILE A 9 13.97 11.12 38.16
CA ILE A 9 12.51 11.04 37.85
C ILE A 9 12.12 11.82 36.56
N GLU A 10 12.09 11.05 35.46
CA GLU A 10 11.04 10.95 34.41
C GLU A 10 10.84 12.16 33.45
N THR A 11 10.79 12.03 32.12
CA THR A 11 10.14 11.01 31.27
C THR A 11 10.84 10.81 29.92
N ASP A 12 10.87 9.56 29.49
CA ASP A 12 11.28 9.04 28.18
C ASP A 12 10.33 9.44 27.03
N ILE A 13 10.89 9.92 25.92
CA ILE A 13 10.33 9.70 24.57
C ILE A 13 11.50 9.19 23.72
N CYS A 14 11.63 7.87 23.70
CA CYS A 14 12.63 7.14 22.92
C CYS A 14 12.47 7.38 21.42
N ALA A 15 13.64 7.53 20.78
CA ALA A 15 13.85 7.62 19.37
C ALA A 15 13.28 6.41 18.60
N PHE A 16 12.36 6.67 17.66
CA PHE A 16 12.09 5.74 16.56
C PHE A 16 13.13 6.00 15.47
N SER A 17 14.18 5.18 15.44
CA SER A 17 15.11 5.12 14.31
C SER A 17 14.36 4.63 13.08
N LEU A 18 14.20 5.49 12.08
CA LEU A 18 13.65 5.12 10.79
C LEU A 18 14.60 4.12 10.12
N THR A 19 14.12 2.89 9.91
CA THR A 19 14.92 1.85 9.22
C THR A 19 15.08 2.22 7.75
N LYS A 20 16.15 1.73 7.11
CA LYS A 20 16.49 1.97 5.68
C LYS A 20 15.31 1.74 4.69
N VAL A 21 14.29 0.99 5.11
CA VAL A 21 13.06 0.71 4.35
C VAL A 21 12.20 1.96 4.14
N GLN A 22 12.13 2.88 5.10
CA GLN A 22 11.34 4.13 4.96
C GLN A 22 12.00 5.13 4.01
N ILE A 23 13.33 5.12 3.91
CA ILE A 23 14.08 5.95 2.96
C ILE A 23 13.90 5.43 1.53
N LEU A 24 13.88 4.11 1.32
CA LEU A 24 13.55 3.53 0.01
C LEU A 24 12.12 3.87 -0.44
N TYR A 25 11.16 3.93 0.49
CA TYR A 25 9.78 4.25 0.18
C TYR A 25 9.60 5.68 -0.36
N VAL A 26 10.34 6.64 0.22
CA VAL A 26 10.34 8.04 -0.25
C VAL A 26 11.09 8.19 -1.58
N LEU A 27 12.21 7.48 -1.75
CA LEU A 27 12.98 7.51 -3.00
C LEU A 27 12.21 6.89 -4.18
N GLN A 28 11.46 5.81 -3.96
CA GLN A 28 10.68 5.16 -4.99
C GLN A 28 9.47 6.01 -5.44
N CYS A 29 8.89 6.82 -4.55
CA CYS A 29 7.90 7.84 -4.91
C CYS A 29 8.53 9.02 -5.68
N CYS A 30 9.74 9.47 -5.31
CA CYS A 30 10.41 10.57 -6.02
C CYS A 30 10.84 10.23 -7.45
N VAL A 31 11.30 9.00 -7.71
CA VAL A 31 11.68 8.58 -9.08
C VAL A 31 10.46 8.52 -9.99
N PHE A 32 9.30 8.08 -9.48
CA PHE A 32 8.06 8.02 -10.24
C PHE A 32 7.51 9.43 -10.59
N SER A 33 7.69 10.39 -9.69
CA SER A 33 7.30 11.80 -9.92
C SER A 33 8.26 12.56 -10.84
N LEU A 34 9.55 12.19 -10.90
CA LEU A 34 10.53 12.81 -11.80
C LEU A 34 10.39 12.35 -13.26
N SER A 35 9.89 11.13 -13.51
CA SER A 35 9.58 10.65 -14.87
C SER A 35 8.38 11.33 -15.53
N LEU A 36 7.63 12.17 -14.81
CA LEU A 36 6.43 12.86 -15.30
C LEU A 36 6.64 14.37 -15.55
N LEU A 37 7.87 14.88 -15.41
CA LEU A 37 8.16 16.32 -15.53
C LEU A 37 9.21 16.67 -16.61
N ASP A 38 9.40 15.81 -17.62
CA ASP A 38 10.32 16.10 -18.75
C ASP A 38 9.64 16.04 -20.13
N GLU A 39 8.47 16.68 -20.25
CA GLU A 39 7.90 17.03 -21.56
C GLU A 39 7.38 18.48 -21.57
N SER A 40 8.30 19.44 -21.53
CA SER A 40 8.00 20.79 -22.04
C SER A 40 9.27 21.49 -22.53
N SER A 41 9.61 21.25 -23.80
CA SER A 41 10.46 22.15 -24.59
C SER A 41 10.00 22.13 -26.05
N GLU A 42 9.48 23.27 -26.51
CA GLU A 42 9.05 23.54 -27.88
C GLU A 42 10.22 23.57 -28.88
N TYR A 43 10.05 22.90 -30.04
CA TYR A 43 10.53 23.39 -31.34
C TYR A 43 9.73 22.72 -32.48
N ALA A 44 9.15 23.52 -33.38
CA ALA A 44 8.34 23.11 -34.54
C ALA A 44 9.14 23.24 -35.86
N PRO A 45 8.59 23.00 -37.08
CA PRO A 45 7.57 22.04 -37.57
C PRO A 45 8.05 21.18 -38.79
N GLY A 46 7.35 20.08 -39.12
CA GLY A 46 7.59 19.37 -40.39
C GLY A 46 6.65 18.18 -40.72
N LYS A 47 5.66 18.45 -41.60
CA LYS A 47 4.93 17.55 -42.55
C LYS A 47 4.35 16.19 -42.09
N LEU A 48 3.01 16.22 -41.95
CA LEU A 48 1.98 15.37 -42.58
C LEU A 48 2.34 13.93 -43.03
N VAL A 49 1.87 12.92 -42.28
CA VAL A 49 1.22 11.71 -42.83
C VAL A 49 0.08 11.31 -41.88
N ARG A 50 -1.14 11.22 -42.41
CA ARG A 50 -2.32 10.69 -41.72
C ARG A 50 -2.25 9.16 -41.72
N SER A 51 -2.33 8.54 -40.55
CA SER A 51 -2.88 7.18 -40.42
C SER A 51 -3.80 7.13 -39.22
N SER A 52 -5.06 6.91 -39.50
CA SER A 52 -6.15 6.70 -38.56
C SER A 52 -5.94 5.42 -37.76
N SER A 53 -5.74 5.53 -36.45
CA SER A 53 -6.04 4.48 -35.49
C SER A 53 -7.03 5.06 -34.48
N SER A 54 -8.24 4.49 -34.49
CA SER A 54 -9.26 4.76 -33.48
C SER A 54 -8.73 4.28 -32.12
N ASP A 55 -8.29 5.21 -31.29
CA ASP A 55 -7.99 4.96 -29.89
C ASP A 55 -9.28 4.54 -29.19
N ILE A 56 -9.41 3.24 -28.92
CA ILE A 56 -10.41 2.70 -28.02
C ILE A 56 -9.93 3.06 -26.61
N ASP A 57 -10.50 4.14 -26.10
CA ASP A 57 -10.39 4.64 -24.73
C ASP A 57 -10.50 3.46 -23.74
N HIS A 58 -9.35 3.00 -23.24
CA HIS A 58 -9.31 2.00 -22.17
C HIS A 58 -9.68 2.71 -20.87
N PRO A 59 -10.70 2.25 -20.12
CA PRO A 59 -11.14 2.91 -18.91
C PRO A 59 -9.98 2.90 -17.91
N ASN A 60 -9.45 4.10 -17.67
CA ASN A 60 -8.62 4.55 -16.54
C ASN A 60 -8.10 3.41 -15.64
N MET A 61 -6.85 3.00 -15.85
CA MET A 61 -6.11 1.96 -15.11
C MET A 61 -5.80 2.40 -13.66
N SER A 62 -6.83 2.69 -12.87
CA SER A 62 -6.71 3.18 -11.51
C SER A 62 -6.17 2.09 -10.58
N LEU A 63 -5.12 2.42 -9.84
CA LEU A 63 -4.49 1.55 -8.85
C LEU A 63 -5.48 1.21 -7.72
N ARG A 64 -5.69 -0.09 -7.46
CA ARG A 64 -6.54 -0.56 -6.36
C ARG A 64 -5.71 -1.04 -5.18
N THR A 65 -5.95 -0.47 -4.01
CA THR A 65 -5.37 -0.94 -2.74
C THR A 65 -6.36 -1.87 -2.05
N MET A 66 -5.94 -3.10 -1.77
CA MET A 66 -6.75 -4.08 -1.06
C MET A 66 -6.03 -4.55 0.20
N VAL A 67 -6.79 -4.81 1.26
CA VAL A 67 -6.26 -5.33 2.53
C VAL A 67 -6.92 -6.66 2.87
N LEU A 68 -6.12 -7.67 3.19
CA LEU A 68 -6.56 -8.99 3.62
C LEU A 68 -6.69 -9.01 5.14
N VAL A 69 -7.88 -9.32 5.64
CA VAL A 69 -8.17 -9.40 7.07
C VAL A 69 -8.88 -10.72 7.39
N GLY A 70 -8.86 -11.11 8.67
CA GLY A 70 -9.49 -12.34 9.14
C GLY A 70 -8.63 -13.10 10.14
N LYS A 71 -9.14 -14.24 10.57
CA LYS A 71 -8.52 -15.07 11.60
C LYS A 71 -7.19 -15.65 11.11
N THR A 72 -6.30 -16.05 12.02
CA THR A 72 -5.11 -16.83 11.66
C THR A 72 -5.51 -18.15 11.00
N GLY A 73 -4.73 -18.62 10.02
CA GLY A 73 -4.98 -19.91 9.36
C GLY A 73 -6.04 -19.92 8.26
N THR A 74 -6.89 -18.90 8.14
CA THR A 74 -7.96 -18.83 7.11
C THR A 74 -7.46 -18.68 5.68
N GLY A 75 -6.14 -18.60 5.44
CA GLY A 75 -5.57 -18.51 4.10
C GLY A 75 -5.47 -17.09 3.52
N LYS A 76 -5.32 -16.04 4.35
CA LYS A 76 -5.04 -14.65 3.91
C LYS A 76 -3.86 -14.56 2.94
N SER A 77 -2.67 -14.93 3.39
CA SER A 77 -1.44 -14.88 2.58
C SER A 77 -1.54 -15.73 1.31
N SER A 78 -2.16 -16.92 1.40
CA SER A 78 -2.41 -17.78 0.25
C SER A 78 -3.34 -17.11 -0.77
N SER A 79 -4.40 -16.42 -0.30
CA SER A 79 -5.31 -15.67 -1.15
C SER A 79 -4.62 -14.49 -1.82
N GLY A 80 -3.75 -13.77 -1.10
CA GLY A 80 -2.90 -12.73 -1.69
C GLY A 80 -1.98 -13.26 -2.79
N ASN A 81 -1.40 -14.44 -2.58
CA ASN A 81 -0.60 -15.14 -3.60
C ASN A 81 -1.43 -15.56 -4.81
N THR A 82 -2.65 -16.08 -4.59
CA THR A 82 -3.61 -16.42 -5.64
C THR A 82 -3.96 -15.20 -6.46
N ILE A 83 -4.31 -14.07 -5.83
CA ILE A 83 -4.62 -12.82 -6.53
C ILE A 83 -3.43 -12.38 -7.37
N LEU A 84 -2.25 -12.27 -6.78
CA LEU A 84 -1.03 -11.79 -7.46
C LEU A 84 -0.45 -12.79 -8.48
N GLY A 85 -0.87 -14.06 -8.46
CA GLY A 85 -0.35 -15.12 -9.33
C GLY A 85 1.11 -15.51 -9.04
N ARG A 86 1.63 -15.18 -7.86
CA ARG A 86 3.00 -15.48 -7.43
C ARG A 86 3.09 -15.65 -5.92
N LYS A 87 4.16 -16.26 -5.43
CA LYS A 87 4.47 -16.38 -4.00
C LYS A 87 5.02 -15.06 -3.43
N ALA A 88 4.14 -14.08 -3.25
CA ALA A 88 4.49 -12.76 -2.71
C ALA A 88 4.52 -12.75 -1.17
N PHE A 89 3.62 -13.49 -0.53
CA PHE A 89 3.49 -13.63 0.91
C PHE A 89 3.93 -15.03 1.37
N LYS A 90 4.55 -15.11 2.54
CA LYS A 90 4.91 -16.39 3.15
C LYS A 90 3.64 -17.05 3.70
N SER A 91 3.19 -18.12 3.06
CA SER A 91 2.09 -18.97 3.54
C SER A 91 2.65 -20.29 4.07
N ALA A 92 2.33 -20.66 5.30
CA ALA A 92 2.55 -22.03 5.81
C ALA A 92 1.22 -22.64 6.27
N THR A 93 1.16 -23.97 6.23
CA THR A 93 0.02 -24.78 6.68
C THR A 93 -0.01 -25.01 8.20
N SER A 94 0.90 -24.41 8.96
CA SER A 94 0.98 -24.55 10.41
C SER A 94 -0.01 -23.65 11.14
N SER A 95 -0.55 -24.11 12.27
CA SER A 95 -1.35 -23.35 13.24
C SER A 95 -0.62 -22.17 13.91
N ILE A 96 0.66 -21.98 13.59
CA ILE A 96 1.49 -20.88 14.05
C ILE A 96 1.55 -19.84 12.94
N SER A 97 1.16 -18.61 13.27
CA SER A 97 1.27 -17.45 12.37
C SER A 97 2.70 -17.28 11.86
N VAL A 98 2.87 -17.39 10.55
CA VAL A 98 4.16 -17.16 9.88
C VAL A 98 4.35 -15.67 9.54
N THR A 99 3.29 -14.87 9.70
CA THR A 99 3.25 -13.44 9.39
C THR A 99 3.12 -12.65 10.69
N GLY A 100 4.24 -12.35 11.33
CA GLY A 100 4.29 -11.48 12.51
C GLY A 100 4.20 -9.98 12.20
N GLU A 101 4.12 -9.59 10.91
CA GLU A 101 4.11 -8.18 10.49
C GLU A 101 3.25 -8.00 9.22
N CYS A 102 2.60 -6.84 9.10
CA CYS A 102 1.93 -6.41 7.87
C CYS A 102 2.91 -6.38 6.68
N ARG A 103 2.47 -6.91 5.53
CA ARG A 103 3.27 -6.93 4.29
C ARG A 103 2.52 -6.30 3.15
N LYS A 104 3.20 -5.44 2.40
CA LYS A 104 2.67 -4.76 1.22
C LYS A 104 3.37 -5.26 -0.02
N GLU A 105 2.58 -5.70 -0.99
CA GLU A 105 3.05 -6.16 -2.30
C GLU A 105 2.29 -5.45 -3.41
N THR A 106 2.93 -5.29 -4.56
CA THR A 106 2.31 -4.70 -5.75
C THR A 106 2.39 -5.65 -6.92
N GLY A 107 1.44 -5.52 -7.84
CA GLY A 107 1.42 -6.31 -9.06
C GLY A 107 0.39 -5.80 -10.06
N GLU A 108 0.52 -6.28 -11.30
CA GLU A 108 -0.47 -6.10 -12.33
C GLU A 108 -1.12 -7.44 -12.64
N VAL A 109 -2.45 -7.52 -12.55
CA VAL A 109 -3.20 -8.76 -12.72
C VAL A 109 -4.34 -8.51 -13.69
N SER A 110 -4.33 -9.21 -14.84
CA SER A 110 -5.33 -9.03 -15.90
C SER A 110 -5.48 -7.57 -16.33
N GLY A 111 -4.35 -6.86 -16.46
CA GLY A 111 -4.35 -5.43 -16.77
C GLY A 111 -4.86 -4.54 -15.64
N ARG A 112 -4.83 -4.97 -14.37
CA ARG A 112 -5.25 -4.13 -13.23
C ARG A 112 -4.08 -3.96 -12.28
N LYS A 113 -3.71 -2.71 -11.98
CA LYS A 113 -2.67 -2.40 -11.00
C LYS A 113 -3.24 -2.54 -9.59
N ILE A 114 -2.61 -3.38 -8.78
CA ILE A 114 -3.09 -3.74 -7.44
C ILE A 114 -1.96 -3.58 -6.42
N ILE A 115 -2.29 -2.97 -5.28
CA ILE A 115 -1.56 -3.10 -4.03
C ILE A 115 -2.31 -4.11 -3.16
N MET A 116 -1.61 -5.14 -2.70
CA MET A 116 -2.10 -6.08 -1.69
C MET A 116 -1.39 -5.83 -0.37
N VAL A 117 -2.16 -5.64 0.70
CA VAL A 117 -1.66 -5.61 2.07
C VAL A 117 -2.16 -6.85 2.80
N ASP A 118 -1.25 -7.74 3.17
CA ASP A 118 -1.52 -8.88 4.03
C ASP A 118 -1.30 -8.47 5.48
N THR A 119 -2.32 -8.64 6.32
CA THR A 119 -2.21 -8.36 7.76
C THR A 119 -1.89 -9.66 8.51
N PRO A 120 -1.18 -9.59 9.65
CA PRO A 120 -1.18 -10.66 10.62
C PRO A 120 -2.62 -11.10 10.95
N GLY A 121 -2.79 -12.32 11.46
CA GLY A 121 -4.10 -12.71 11.96
C GLY A 121 -4.52 -11.75 13.07
N LEU A 122 -5.64 -11.05 12.88
CA LEU A 122 -6.20 -10.13 13.88
C LEU A 122 -6.65 -10.86 15.18
N PHE A 123 -6.57 -12.20 15.15
CA PHE A 123 -6.87 -13.16 16.20
C PHE A 123 -5.72 -14.15 16.41
N ASP A 124 -4.47 -13.74 16.26
CA ASP A 124 -3.43 -14.46 17.01
C ASP A 124 -3.71 -14.24 18.49
N THR A 125 -4.17 -15.28 19.19
CA THR A 125 -4.26 -15.37 20.66
C THR A 125 -2.92 -15.15 21.36
N VAL A 126 -1.87 -14.83 20.60
CA VAL A 126 -0.50 -14.58 21.03
C VAL A 126 -0.21 -13.08 21.12
N LEU A 127 -0.92 -12.22 20.38
CA LEU A 127 -0.63 -10.78 20.35
C LEU A 127 -1.32 -10.05 21.50
N SER A 128 -0.58 -9.17 22.18
CA SER A 128 -1.15 -8.24 23.16
C SER A 128 -2.01 -7.15 22.49
N GLU A 129 -2.80 -6.42 23.27
CA GLU A 129 -3.57 -5.28 22.74
C GLU A 129 -2.66 -4.20 22.13
N GLU A 130 -1.46 -4.00 22.70
CA GLU A 130 -0.44 -3.10 22.18
C GLU A 130 0.10 -3.55 20.82
N GLU A 131 0.46 -4.84 20.68
CA GLU A 131 0.97 -5.39 19.42
C GLU A 131 -0.10 -5.33 18.32
N LEU A 132 -1.36 -5.62 18.67
CA LEU A 132 -2.48 -5.44 17.76
C LEU A 132 -2.60 -3.98 17.31
N ARG A 133 -2.51 -3.02 18.23
CA ARG A 133 -2.58 -1.59 17.91
C ARG A 133 -1.42 -1.14 17.00
N GLU A 134 -0.22 -1.66 17.22
CA GLU A 134 0.94 -1.38 16.37
C GLU A 134 0.74 -1.92 14.95
N GLU A 135 0.32 -3.18 14.79
CA GLU A 135 0.07 -3.78 13.49
C GLU A 135 -1.08 -3.10 12.75
N LEU A 136 -2.14 -2.69 13.48
CA LEU A 136 -3.20 -1.87 12.91
C LEU A 136 -2.66 -0.51 12.42
N SER A 137 -1.79 0.13 13.19
CA SER A 137 -1.15 1.39 12.79
C SER A 137 -0.30 1.19 11.53
N LYS A 138 0.45 0.08 11.42
CA LYS A 138 1.21 -0.27 10.21
C LYS A 138 0.28 -0.50 9.02
N CYS A 139 -0.80 -1.26 9.20
CA CYS A 139 -1.79 -1.51 8.17
C CYS A 139 -2.40 -0.21 7.63
N ILE A 140 -2.84 0.70 8.51
CA ILE A 140 -3.41 2.00 8.12
C ILE A 140 -2.39 2.82 7.32
N ASN A 141 -1.13 2.86 7.77
CA ASN A 141 -0.08 3.56 7.02
C ASN A 141 0.18 2.95 5.63
N MET A 142 0.18 1.62 5.51
CA MET A 142 0.43 0.92 4.23
C MET A 142 -0.71 1.07 3.22
N THR A 143 -1.92 1.29 3.72
CA THR A 143 -3.17 1.38 2.94
C THR A 143 -3.66 2.80 2.73
N SER A 144 -3.06 3.83 3.36
CA SER A 144 -3.39 5.24 3.17
C SER A 144 -3.41 5.65 1.67
N PRO A 145 -4.39 6.45 1.21
CA PRO A 145 -5.45 7.15 1.97
C PRO A 145 -6.58 6.25 2.49
N GLY A 146 -6.58 4.99 2.05
CA GLY A 146 -7.40 3.90 2.56
C GLY A 146 -7.55 2.77 1.56
N PRO A 147 -8.04 1.59 1.99
CA PRO A 147 -8.28 0.47 1.10
C PRO A 147 -9.50 0.73 0.20
N HIS A 148 -9.38 0.39 -1.08
CA HIS A 148 -10.52 0.29 -1.99
C HIS A 148 -11.36 -0.96 -1.71
N ALA A 149 -10.73 -2.03 -1.20
CA ALA A 149 -11.41 -3.24 -0.79
C ALA A 149 -10.80 -3.82 0.49
N ILE A 150 -11.66 -4.19 1.44
CA ILE A 150 -11.34 -4.96 2.62
C ILE A 150 -11.78 -6.40 2.35
N ILE A 151 -10.83 -7.33 2.34
CA ILE A 151 -11.08 -8.72 1.98
C ILE A 151 -11.11 -9.54 3.25
N LEU A 152 -12.31 -9.85 3.73
CA LEU A 152 -12.54 -10.64 4.94
C LEU A 152 -12.46 -12.12 4.59
N THR A 153 -11.37 -12.78 4.98
CA THR A 153 -11.17 -14.21 4.74
C THR A 153 -11.88 -15.07 5.78
N ILE A 154 -12.65 -16.05 5.30
CA ILE A 154 -13.35 -17.05 6.11
C ILE A 154 -13.06 -18.41 5.50
N GLU A 155 -12.66 -19.38 6.31
CA GLU A 155 -12.48 -20.76 5.85
C GLU A 155 -13.83 -21.44 5.57
N LEU A 156 -13.93 -22.21 4.48
CA LEU A 156 -15.12 -23.02 4.23
C LEU A 156 -15.26 -24.11 5.29
N GLY A 157 -16.33 -24.02 6.07
CA GLY A 157 -16.61 -24.94 7.16
C GLY A 157 -17.64 -24.39 8.13
N PRO A 158 -17.69 -24.89 9.37
CA PRO A 158 -18.49 -24.30 10.44
C PRO A 158 -18.02 -22.88 10.76
N PHE A 159 -18.94 -21.90 10.71
CA PHE A 159 -18.65 -20.55 11.18
C PHE A 159 -18.78 -20.50 12.71
N THR A 160 -17.66 -20.26 13.38
CA THR A 160 -17.56 -20.36 14.84
C THR A 160 -17.73 -19.01 15.53
N ARG A 161 -17.89 -19.05 16.87
CA ARG A 161 -17.91 -17.84 17.70
C ARG A 161 -16.62 -17.02 17.57
N GLU A 162 -15.49 -17.68 17.37
CA GLU A 162 -14.19 -17.02 17.16
C GLU A 162 -14.16 -16.25 15.83
N ASP A 163 -14.77 -16.80 14.78
CA ASP A 163 -14.90 -16.12 13.49
C ASP A 163 -15.78 -14.88 13.62
N LEU A 164 -16.90 -14.98 14.35
CA LEU A 164 -17.77 -13.83 14.64
C LEU A 164 -17.02 -12.73 15.40
N GLN A 165 -16.30 -13.09 16.46
CA GLN A 165 -15.47 -12.14 17.22
C GLN A 165 -14.42 -11.48 16.33
N THR A 166 -13.87 -12.22 15.35
CA THR A 166 -12.97 -11.68 14.32
C THR A 166 -13.61 -10.56 13.51
N VAL A 167 -14.82 -10.79 13.02
CA VAL A 167 -15.57 -9.77 12.29
C VAL A 167 -15.86 -8.55 13.18
N GLU A 168 -16.22 -8.76 14.45
CA GLU A 168 -16.52 -7.68 15.38
C GLU A 168 -15.29 -6.81 15.68
N LYS A 169 -14.11 -7.40 15.89
CA LYS A 169 -12.88 -6.60 16.09
C LYS A 169 -12.50 -5.82 14.83
N ILE A 170 -12.62 -6.43 13.65
CA ILE A 170 -12.38 -5.71 12.39
C ILE A 170 -13.30 -4.48 12.30
N ARG A 171 -14.57 -4.61 12.65
CA ARG A 171 -15.51 -3.48 12.70
C ARG A 171 -15.22 -2.48 13.81
N ALA A 172 -14.67 -2.90 14.94
CA ALA A 172 -14.24 -1.98 15.98
C ALA A 172 -13.11 -1.07 15.47
N VAL A 173 -12.25 -1.60 14.60
CA VAL A 173 -11.11 -0.89 14.00
C VAL A 173 -11.53 -0.01 12.83
N PHE A 174 -12.20 -0.60 11.84
CA PHE A 174 -12.57 0.09 10.60
C PHE A 174 -13.97 0.73 10.69
N GLY A 175 -14.67 0.64 11.82
CA GLY A 175 -16.05 1.12 11.92
C GLY A 175 -17.03 0.32 11.05
N LYS A 176 -18.32 0.60 11.22
CA LYS A 176 -19.39 -0.09 10.48
C LYS A 176 -19.44 0.29 9.00
N GLU A 177 -19.01 1.50 8.65
CA GLU A 177 -19.01 1.97 7.26
C GLU A 177 -18.06 1.17 6.36
N ALA A 178 -17.05 0.52 6.94
CA ALA A 178 -16.16 -0.40 6.24
C ALA A 178 -16.89 -1.60 5.64
N ASP A 179 -18.06 -1.98 6.15
CA ASP A 179 -18.86 -3.07 5.57
C ASP A 179 -19.17 -2.79 4.09
N LYS A 180 -19.37 -1.52 3.69
CA LYS A 180 -19.61 -1.09 2.30
C LYS A 180 -18.44 -1.37 1.36
N TYR A 181 -17.23 -1.44 1.91
CA TYR A 181 -15.97 -1.71 1.21
C TYR A 181 -15.48 -3.15 1.44
N THR A 182 -16.27 -3.98 2.10
CA THR A 182 -15.88 -5.35 2.44
C THR A 182 -16.45 -6.37 1.47
N ILE A 183 -15.62 -7.33 1.06
CA ILE A 183 -16.00 -8.56 0.36
C ILE A 183 -15.55 -9.74 1.21
N ILE A 184 -16.46 -10.70 1.42
CA ILE A 184 -16.13 -11.95 2.11
C ILE A 184 -15.48 -12.92 1.13
N LEU A 185 -14.27 -13.37 1.43
CA LEU A 185 -13.55 -14.35 0.64
C LEU A 185 -13.53 -15.69 1.39
N PHE A 186 -14.32 -16.63 0.89
CA PHE A 186 -14.29 -18.01 1.34
C PHE A 186 -13.03 -18.70 0.81
N THR A 187 -12.24 -19.32 1.68
CA THR A 187 -11.06 -20.11 1.29
C THR A 187 -11.34 -21.59 1.42
N HIS A 188 -10.41 -22.43 0.93
CA HIS A 188 -10.58 -23.88 0.85
C HIS A 188 -11.75 -24.27 -0.07
N GLY A 189 -11.84 -23.59 -1.23
CA GLY A 189 -12.86 -23.83 -2.26
C GLY A 189 -12.88 -25.28 -2.77
N ASP A 190 -11.78 -26.00 -2.65
CA ASP A 190 -11.67 -27.44 -2.92
C ASP A 190 -12.56 -28.30 -2.03
N HIS A 191 -12.98 -27.80 -0.86
CA HIS A 191 -13.94 -28.47 0.02
C HIS A 191 -15.41 -28.38 -0.47
N LEU A 192 -15.70 -27.56 -1.49
CA LEU A 192 -17.01 -27.54 -2.14
C LEU A 192 -17.18 -28.76 -3.06
N THR A 193 -17.70 -29.85 -2.49
CA THR A 193 -17.91 -31.12 -3.20
C THR A 193 -19.33 -31.26 -3.76
N GLY A 194 -19.51 -32.21 -4.69
CA GLY A 194 -20.83 -32.60 -5.20
C GLY A 194 -21.50 -31.55 -6.10
N GLY A 195 -20.70 -30.75 -6.84
CA GLY A 195 -21.21 -29.71 -7.73
C GLY A 195 -21.84 -28.51 -7.01
N MET A 196 -21.66 -28.40 -5.68
CA MET A 196 -22.17 -27.28 -4.90
C MET A 196 -21.34 -26.03 -5.12
N GLY A 197 -21.90 -25.01 -5.77
CA GLY A 197 -21.31 -23.67 -5.80
C GLY A 197 -21.41 -22.95 -4.46
N ILE A 198 -20.65 -21.87 -4.31
CA ILE A 198 -20.61 -21.07 -3.08
C ILE A 198 -22.00 -20.52 -2.67
N ASP A 199 -22.83 -20.13 -3.63
CA ASP A 199 -24.20 -19.67 -3.36
C ASP A 199 -25.05 -20.80 -2.72
N GLY A 200 -24.83 -22.03 -3.16
CA GLY A 200 -25.46 -23.22 -2.61
C GLY A 200 -25.02 -23.49 -1.17
N TYR A 201 -23.74 -23.27 -0.86
CA TYR A 201 -23.21 -23.36 0.50
C TYR A 201 -23.82 -22.26 1.39
N VAL A 202 -23.79 -21.00 0.97
CA VAL A 202 -24.35 -19.88 1.75
C VAL A 202 -25.84 -20.09 2.02
N LYS A 203 -26.60 -20.60 1.04
CA LYS A 203 -28.04 -20.86 1.21
C LYS A 203 -28.30 -22.01 2.20
N ARG A 204 -27.60 -23.13 2.04
CA ARG A 204 -27.93 -24.40 2.73
C ARG A 204 -27.13 -24.70 3.99
N ARG A 205 -25.92 -24.14 4.12
CA ARG A 205 -24.94 -24.54 5.15
C ARG A 205 -24.44 -23.41 6.04
N ALA A 206 -24.54 -22.14 5.62
CA ALA A 206 -24.23 -21.02 6.52
C ALA A 206 -25.19 -20.99 7.70
N ASN A 207 -24.68 -20.76 8.91
CA ASN A 207 -25.52 -20.45 10.08
C ASN A 207 -26.01 -19.00 10.03
N ASP A 208 -26.87 -18.63 10.97
CA ASP A 208 -27.52 -17.32 10.97
C ASP A 208 -26.52 -16.18 11.21
N GLU A 209 -25.48 -16.42 12.01
CA GLU A 209 -24.40 -15.46 12.24
C GLU A 209 -23.62 -15.18 10.95
N LEU A 210 -23.22 -16.21 10.20
CA LEU A 210 -22.54 -16.02 8.92
C LEU A 210 -23.45 -15.32 7.90
N ARG A 211 -24.74 -15.69 7.84
CA ARG A 211 -25.71 -15.01 6.97
C ARG A 211 -25.85 -13.54 7.31
N GLN A 212 -25.86 -13.20 8.60
CA GLN A 212 -25.90 -11.81 9.06
C GLN A 212 -24.67 -11.03 8.61
N VAL A 213 -23.48 -11.60 8.77
CA VAL A 213 -22.22 -10.99 8.29
C VAL A 213 -22.26 -10.75 6.79
N ILE A 214 -22.67 -11.77 6.00
CA ILE A 214 -22.84 -11.65 4.54
C ILE A 214 -23.82 -10.54 4.19
N GLN A 215 -24.94 -10.45 4.90
CA GLN A 215 -25.95 -9.44 4.66
C GLN A 215 -25.44 -8.03 4.94
N GLN A 216 -24.66 -7.85 6.03
CA GLN A 216 -24.04 -6.56 6.37
C GLN A 216 -23.02 -6.13 5.32
N CYS A 217 -22.24 -7.07 4.78
CA CYS A 217 -21.37 -6.84 3.63
C CYS A 217 -22.14 -6.81 2.29
N GLY A 218 -23.43 -6.45 2.30
CA GLY A 218 -24.28 -6.29 1.11
C GLY A 218 -24.28 -7.49 0.16
N ARG A 219 -24.21 -8.70 0.73
CA ARG A 219 -24.19 -9.99 0.02
C ARG A 219 -23.01 -10.15 -0.95
N ARG A 220 -21.89 -9.45 -0.70
CA ARG A 220 -20.65 -9.58 -1.46
C ARG A 220 -19.80 -10.71 -0.90
N TYR A 221 -19.71 -11.80 -1.65
CA TYR A 221 -18.80 -12.89 -1.34
C TYR A 221 -18.23 -13.56 -2.59
N HIS A 222 -17.10 -14.22 -2.42
CA HIS A 222 -16.39 -14.98 -3.44
C HIS A 222 -15.73 -16.20 -2.78
N VAL A 223 -15.34 -17.21 -3.57
CA VAL A 223 -14.65 -18.41 -3.07
C VAL A 223 -13.36 -18.63 -3.85
N PHE A 224 -12.26 -18.91 -3.14
CA PHE A 224 -11.00 -19.34 -3.74
C PHE A 224 -10.64 -20.77 -3.38
N ASP A 225 -10.19 -21.49 -4.40
CA ASP A 225 -9.36 -22.67 -4.27
C ASP A 225 -7.90 -22.23 -4.44
N ASN A 226 -7.26 -21.93 -3.31
CA ASN A 226 -5.87 -21.47 -3.28
C ASN A 226 -4.86 -22.56 -3.70
N THR A 227 -5.28 -23.82 -3.84
CA THR A 227 -4.44 -24.88 -4.41
C THR A 227 -4.29 -24.74 -5.92
N LYS A 228 -5.25 -24.03 -6.57
CA LYS A 228 -5.28 -23.77 -8.01
C LYS A 228 -4.90 -22.32 -8.33
N MET A 229 -3.73 -21.88 -7.90
CA MET A 229 -3.21 -20.51 -8.17
C MET A 229 -3.17 -20.14 -9.67
N ASN A 230 -3.05 -21.14 -10.56
CA ASN A 230 -3.06 -20.98 -12.01
C ASN A 230 -4.45 -20.83 -12.62
N ASP A 231 -5.51 -21.16 -11.89
CA ASP A 231 -6.87 -20.86 -12.31
C ASP A 231 -7.09 -19.35 -12.15
N ARG A 232 -6.91 -18.62 -13.24
CA ARG A 232 -7.04 -17.16 -13.28
C ARG A 232 -8.49 -16.70 -13.36
N LEU A 233 -9.44 -17.59 -13.67
CA LEU A 233 -10.86 -17.23 -13.78
C LEU A 233 -11.42 -16.82 -12.42
N GLN A 234 -11.11 -17.57 -11.35
CA GLN A 234 -11.50 -17.18 -9.99
C GLN A 234 -11.01 -15.77 -9.63
N VAL A 235 -9.80 -15.41 -10.08
CA VAL A 235 -9.22 -14.09 -9.79
C VAL A 235 -9.89 -12.99 -10.60
N VAL A 236 -10.15 -13.23 -11.89
CA VAL A 236 -10.86 -12.25 -12.74
C VAL A 236 -12.26 -11.98 -12.18
N ASP A 237 -13.04 -13.02 -11.89
CA ASP A 237 -14.37 -12.91 -11.31
C ASP A 237 -14.37 -12.20 -9.94
N PHE A 238 -13.33 -12.43 -9.13
CA PHE A 238 -13.15 -11.73 -7.87
C PHE A 238 -12.85 -10.24 -8.07
N LEU A 239 -11.94 -9.90 -8.99
CA LEU A 239 -11.59 -8.51 -9.28
C LEU A 239 -12.75 -7.74 -9.90
N ASP A 240 -13.58 -8.39 -10.71
CA ASP A 240 -14.81 -7.78 -11.24
C ASP A 240 -15.78 -7.40 -10.11
N LYS A 241 -15.96 -8.28 -9.11
CA LYS A 241 -16.74 -7.97 -7.90
C LYS A 241 -16.14 -6.82 -7.09
N VAL A 242 -14.81 -6.71 -7.05
CA VAL A 242 -14.11 -5.59 -6.40
C VAL A 242 -14.42 -4.28 -7.15
N GLU A 243 -14.28 -4.26 -8.47
CA GLU A 243 -14.55 -3.06 -9.27
C GLU A 243 -16.02 -2.64 -9.17
N GLU A 244 -16.97 -3.57 -9.24
CA GLU A 244 -18.39 -3.27 -9.02
C GLU A 244 -18.65 -2.64 -7.64
N MET A 245 -17.98 -3.13 -6.60
CA MET A 245 -18.09 -2.57 -5.27
C MET A 245 -17.50 -1.16 -5.20
N VAL A 246 -16.31 -0.94 -5.78
CA VAL A 246 -15.64 0.37 -5.81
C VAL A 246 -16.47 1.39 -6.58
N VAL A 247 -17.01 1.01 -7.75
CA VAL A 247 -17.93 1.87 -8.53
C VAL A 247 -19.18 2.21 -7.72
N ARG A 248 -19.77 1.25 -7.01
CA ARG A 248 -20.93 1.50 -6.13
C ARG A 248 -20.61 2.46 -4.98
N ASN A 249 -19.36 2.50 -4.54
CA ASN A 249 -18.85 3.44 -3.54
C ASN A 249 -18.32 4.76 -4.17
N GLY A 250 -18.68 5.06 -5.42
CA GLY A 250 -18.30 6.32 -6.08
C GLY A 250 -16.87 6.37 -6.62
N GLY A 251 -16.19 5.22 -6.68
CA GLY A 251 -14.78 5.15 -7.12
C GLY A 251 -13.76 5.50 -6.03
N GLU A 252 -14.23 5.86 -4.83
CA GLU A 252 -13.37 6.27 -3.71
C GLU A 252 -12.88 5.07 -2.90
N CYS A 253 -11.81 5.27 -2.13
CA CYS A 253 -11.37 4.32 -1.13
C CYS A 253 -12.11 4.54 0.20
N TYR A 254 -12.19 3.50 1.02
CA TYR A 254 -12.66 3.62 2.40
C TYR A 254 -11.80 4.62 3.18
N THR A 255 -12.42 5.47 4.00
CA THR A 255 -11.69 6.39 4.89
C THR A 255 -12.42 6.60 6.22
N ASN A 256 -11.69 6.95 7.27
CA ASN A 256 -12.21 7.40 8.56
C ASN A 256 -11.31 8.49 9.17
N SER A 257 -11.59 8.91 10.39
CA SER A 257 -10.78 9.90 11.12
C SER A 257 -9.30 9.48 11.20
N VAL A 258 -9.02 8.19 11.44
CA VAL A 258 -7.65 7.69 11.56
C VAL A 258 -6.90 7.79 10.23
N TYR A 259 -7.52 7.42 9.11
CA TYR A 259 -6.93 7.60 7.78
C TYR A 259 -6.70 9.08 7.45
N LYS A 260 -7.65 9.96 7.78
CA LYS A 260 -7.52 11.41 7.56
C LYS A 260 -6.37 12.01 8.36
N ASP A 261 -6.18 11.58 9.61
CA ASP A 261 -5.08 12.02 10.45
C ASP A 261 -3.72 11.56 9.91
N VAL A 262 -3.63 10.30 9.45
CA VAL A 262 -2.42 9.77 8.79
C VAL A 262 -2.11 10.54 7.52
N GLU A 263 -3.11 10.79 6.68
CA GLU A 263 -2.97 11.55 5.44
C GLU A 263 -2.48 12.98 5.71
N LYS A 264 -3.06 13.67 6.70
CA LYS A 264 -2.62 15.00 7.10
C LYS A 264 -1.14 15.02 7.51
N ARG A 265 -0.72 14.08 8.36
CA ARG A 265 0.68 13.97 8.81
C ARG A 265 1.65 13.64 7.66
N LEU A 266 1.21 12.82 6.71
CA LEU A 266 2.01 12.51 5.52
C LEU A 266 2.21 13.76 4.65
N ARG A 267 1.15 14.54 4.42
CA ARG A 267 1.22 15.80 3.66
C ARG A 267 2.14 16.83 4.33
N GLU A 268 2.01 17.01 5.66
CA GLU A 268 2.88 17.93 6.42
C GLU A 268 4.37 17.56 6.30
N LYS A 269 4.69 16.26 6.42
CA LYS A 269 6.07 15.78 6.25
C LYS A 269 6.58 15.92 4.82
N GLU A 270 5.74 15.69 3.83
CA GLU A 270 6.10 15.87 2.42
C GLU A 270 6.45 17.34 2.14
N GLU A 271 5.66 18.27 2.64
CA GLU A 271 5.95 19.70 2.53
C GLU A 271 7.26 20.10 3.23
N GLU A 272 7.52 19.56 4.42
CA GLU A 272 8.77 19.78 5.15
C GLU A 272 9.98 19.27 4.37
N LEU A 273 9.91 18.03 3.87
CA LEU A 273 10.96 17.43 3.04
C LEU A 273 11.18 18.22 1.75
N ARG A 274 10.10 18.68 1.11
CA ARG A 274 10.18 19.48 -0.12
C ARG A 274 10.86 20.83 0.13
N LYS A 275 10.55 21.50 1.25
CA LYS A 275 11.21 22.75 1.66
C LYS A 275 12.69 22.51 1.94
N HIS A 276 13.02 21.49 2.72
CA HIS A 276 14.40 21.15 3.04
C HIS A 276 15.23 20.80 1.79
N HIS A 277 14.65 20.01 0.87
CA HIS A 277 15.31 19.65 -0.39
C HIS A 277 15.55 20.88 -1.28
N LYS A 278 14.55 21.77 -1.39
CA LYS A 278 14.69 23.02 -2.14
C LYS A 278 15.80 23.90 -1.58
N GLN A 279 15.87 24.08 -0.27
CA GLN A 279 16.93 24.84 0.39
C GLN A 279 18.31 24.22 0.15
N ASN A 280 18.43 22.89 0.25
CA ASN A 280 19.69 22.20 -0.04
C ASN A 280 20.15 22.40 -1.49
N LEU A 281 19.23 22.40 -2.47
CA LEU A 281 19.54 22.67 -3.87
C LEU A 281 19.97 24.14 -4.09
N GLU A 282 19.30 25.09 -3.44
CA GLU A 282 19.65 26.52 -3.50
C GLU A 282 21.04 26.77 -2.90
N ASP A 283 21.35 26.17 -1.74
CA ASP A 283 22.66 26.24 -1.10
C ASP A 283 23.77 25.62 -1.96
N GLN A 284 23.49 24.48 -2.62
CA GLN A 284 24.43 23.86 -3.56
C GLN A 284 24.69 24.75 -4.77
N LYS A 285 23.64 25.36 -5.33
CA LYS A 285 23.75 26.30 -6.44
C LYS A 285 24.61 27.52 -6.07
N LEU A 286 24.36 28.14 -4.92
CA LEU A 286 25.13 29.29 -4.43
C LEU A 286 26.61 28.94 -4.20
N LYS A 287 26.90 27.75 -3.63
CA LYS A 287 28.27 27.26 -3.46
C LYS A 287 28.97 26.99 -4.78
N LEU A 288 28.25 26.51 -5.79
CA LEU A 288 28.82 26.25 -7.12
C LEU A 288 29.11 27.57 -7.85
N GLU A 289 28.20 28.54 -7.77
CA GLU A 289 28.37 29.87 -8.35
C GLU A 289 29.53 30.65 -7.73
N SER A 290 29.72 30.56 -6.41
CA SER A 290 30.86 31.20 -5.74
C SER A 290 32.19 30.60 -6.17
N LYS A 291 32.29 29.26 -6.24
CA LYS A 291 33.46 28.55 -6.75
C LYS A 291 33.76 28.92 -8.20
N PHE A 292 32.73 28.95 -9.06
CA PHE A 292 32.90 29.33 -10.46
C PHE A 292 33.42 30.77 -10.61
N ARG A 293 32.90 31.70 -9.78
CA ARG A 293 33.36 33.10 -9.75
C ARG A 293 34.81 33.22 -9.27
N GLU A 294 35.21 32.43 -8.28
CA GLU A 294 36.57 32.41 -7.77
C GLU A 294 37.56 31.87 -8.81
N GLU A 295 37.24 30.74 -9.45
CA GLU A 295 38.04 30.16 -10.54
C GLU A 295 38.16 31.11 -11.74
N LYS A 296 37.06 31.79 -12.11
CA LYS A 296 37.10 32.81 -13.16
C LYS A 296 38.07 33.95 -12.83
N ARG A 297 38.06 34.46 -11.59
CA ARG A 297 39.00 35.50 -11.13
C ARG A 297 40.45 35.02 -11.16
N LYS A 298 40.72 33.77 -10.74
CA LYS A 298 42.07 33.18 -10.82
C LYS A 298 42.57 33.13 -12.26
N LEU A 299 41.72 32.70 -13.20
CA LEU A 299 42.05 32.62 -14.62
C LEU A 299 42.32 34.01 -15.22
N GLU A 300 41.52 35.02 -14.87
CA GLU A 300 41.73 36.41 -15.31
C GLU A 300 43.07 36.97 -14.81
N ASN A 301 43.40 36.77 -13.52
CA ASN A 301 44.67 37.21 -12.95
C ASN A 301 45.89 36.53 -13.60
N LEU A 302 45.78 35.24 -13.94
CA LEU A 302 46.83 34.49 -14.66
C LEU A 302 47.08 35.05 -16.06
N LYS A 303 46.02 35.45 -16.79
CA LYS A 303 46.15 36.06 -18.12
C LYS A 303 46.89 37.40 -18.06
N VAL A 304 46.51 38.29 -17.13
CA VAL A 304 47.18 39.58 -16.94
C VAL A 304 48.66 39.41 -16.59
N SER A 305 49.00 38.45 -15.72
CA SER A 305 50.40 38.15 -15.37
C SER A 305 51.19 37.56 -16.55
N GLY A 306 50.55 36.82 -17.45
CA GLY A 306 51.17 36.31 -18.68
C GLY A 306 51.51 37.44 -19.66
N GLU A 307 50.55 38.34 -19.91
CA GLU A 307 50.71 39.48 -20.83
C GLU A 307 51.78 40.48 -20.33
N GLU A 308 51.88 40.72 -19.02
CA GLU A 308 52.94 41.55 -18.45
C GLU A 308 54.35 40.93 -18.58
N LYS A 309 54.46 39.60 -18.55
CA LYS A 309 55.73 38.90 -18.74
C LYS A 309 56.18 38.90 -20.19
N GLU A 310 55.23 38.87 -21.14
CA GLU A 310 55.54 39.01 -22.57
C GLU A 310 55.94 40.45 -22.95
N ARG A 311 55.34 41.48 -22.34
CA ARG A 311 55.73 42.89 -22.57
C ARG A 311 57.10 43.30 -22.02
N LYS A 312 57.69 42.51 -21.12
CA LYS A 312 59.00 42.77 -20.50
C LYS A 312 60.14 41.97 -21.15
N LYS A 313 59.86 41.23 -22.22
CA LYS A 313 60.82 40.53 -23.07
C LYS A 313 61.02 41.29 -24.37
#